data_AF-A0A0P7WEK3-F1
#
_entry.id   AF-A0A0P7WEK3-F1
#
_cell.length_a   1.000
_cell.length_b   1.000
_cell.length_c   1.000
_cell.angle_alpha   90.00
_cell.angle_beta   90.00
_cell.angle_gamma   90.00
#
_symmetry.space_group_name_H-M   'P 1'
#
loop_
_entity.id
_entity.type
_entity.pdbx_description
1 polymer ?
#
loop_
_entity_poly.entity_id
_entity_poly.type
_entity_poly.pdbx_seq_one_letter_code
_entity_poly.pdbx_strand_id
1 'polypeptide(L)'
;MAYESGALDATIAAAAGGDPALMGELREAFLASAARQLDLLRRSRCDGNWHVAAMRLKGLAASFHAEELLLAADNALASAPGEPAAIRGIETVLARFSGRARA
;
A
#
# COMPACT_ATOMS: atom_id res chain seq x y z
N MET A 1 -9.14 -12.71 8.83
CA MET A 1 -9.99 -11.59 8.39
C MET A 1 -9.61 -11.29 6.94
N ALA A 2 -10.49 -11.67 6.01
CA ALA A 2 -10.27 -11.59 4.56
C ALA A 2 -11.14 -10.48 3.90
N TYR A 3 -11.64 -9.55 4.70
CA TYR A 3 -12.65 -8.58 4.27
C TYR A 3 -12.06 -7.43 3.45
N GLU A 4 -10.81 -7.06 3.71
CA GLU A 4 -10.13 -5.90 3.11
C GLU A 4 -9.56 -6.16 1.70
N SER A 5 -9.12 -7.39 1.38
CA SER A 5 -8.73 -7.69 -0.01
C SER A 5 -9.91 -7.53 -0.97
N GLY A 6 -11.14 -7.72 -0.49
CA GLY A 6 -12.36 -7.62 -1.30
C GLY A 6 -12.56 -6.24 -1.94
N ALA A 7 -12.29 -5.14 -1.23
CA ALA A 7 -12.48 -3.78 -1.77
C ALA A 7 -11.43 -3.42 -2.84
N LEU A 8 -10.18 -3.79 -2.59
CA LEU A 8 -9.09 -3.65 -3.56
C LEU A 8 -9.36 -4.51 -4.80
N ASP A 9 -9.70 -5.78 -4.60
CA ASP A 9 -9.97 -6.74 -5.67
C ASP A 9 -11.18 -6.30 -6.50
N ALA A 10 -12.24 -5.78 -5.87
CA ALA A 10 -13.40 -5.23 -6.55
C ALA A 10 -13.06 -3.98 -7.37
N THR A 11 -12.24 -3.07 -6.85
CA THR A 11 -11.81 -1.87 -7.58
C THR A 11 -10.98 -2.24 -8.81
N ILE A 12 -10.05 -3.20 -8.66
CA ILE A 12 -9.24 -3.72 -9.77
C ILE A 12 -10.12 -4.42 -10.80
N ALA A 13 -11.06 -5.27 -10.36
CA ALA A 13 -11.99 -5.96 -11.25
C ALA A 13 -12.84 -5.01 -12.07
N ALA A 14 -13.36 -3.95 -11.43
CA ALA A 14 -14.14 -2.91 -12.09
C ALA A 14 -13.30 -2.15 -13.14
N ALA A 15 -12.05 -1.81 -12.82
CA ALA A 15 -11.14 -1.14 -13.75
C ALA A 15 -10.72 -2.03 -14.92
N ALA A 16 -10.59 -3.35 -14.68
CA ALA A 16 -10.20 -4.32 -15.70
C ALA A 16 -11.36 -4.78 -16.60
N GLY A 17 -12.60 -4.43 -16.29
CA GLY A 17 -13.77 -4.81 -17.08
C GLY A 17 -14.00 -6.33 -17.19
N GLY A 18 -13.51 -7.10 -16.22
CA GLY A 18 -13.60 -8.56 -16.22
C GLY A 18 -12.52 -9.30 -17.01
N ASP A 19 -11.51 -8.60 -17.55
CA ASP A 19 -10.34 -9.23 -18.17
C ASP A 19 -9.36 -9.73 -17.08
N PRO A 20 -9.17 -11.06 -16.92
CA PRO A 20 -8.31 -11.61 -15.89
C PRO A 20 -6.82 -11.28 -16.07
N ALA A 21 -6.36 -11.07 -17.32
CA ALA A 21 -4.97 -10.67 -17.58
C ALA A 21 -4.74 -9.24 -17.09
N LEU A 22 -5.64 -8.32 -17.46
CA LEU A 22 -5.58 -6.93 -17.03
C LEU A 22 -5.74 -6.78 -15.51
N MET A 23 -6.57 -7.59 -14.86
CA MET A 23 -6.64 -7.65 -13.40
C MET A 23 -5.29 -7.99 -12.77
N GLY A 24 -4.57 -8.98 -13.33
CA GLY A 24 -3.24 -9.37 -12.88
C GLY A 24 -2.23 -8.23 -13.01
N GLU A 25 -2.21 -7.58 -14.18
CA GLU A 25 -1.32 -6.44 -14.45
C GLU A 25 -1.58 -5.26 -13.51
N LEU A 26 -2.85 -4.90 -13.28
CA LEU A 26 -3.22 -3.83 -12.37
C LEU A 26 -2.84 -4.16 -10.92
N ARG A 27 -3.01 -5.41 -10.50
CA ARG A 27 -2.58 -5.86 -9.17
C ARG A 27 -1.07 -5.74 -9.00
N GLU A 28 -0.31 -6.18 -10.00
CA GLU A 28 1.15 -6.07 -9.99
C GLU A 28 1.60 -4.60 -9.96
N ALA A 29 1.00 -3.76 -10.80
CA ALA A 29 1.29 -2.33 -10.87
C ALA A 29 1.00 -1.62 -9.53
N PHE A 30 -0.12 -1.95 -8.87
CA PHE A 30 -0.45 -1.44 -7.55
C PHE A 30 0.60 -1.84 -6.50
N LEU A 31 0.91 -3.14 -6.40
CA LEU A 31 1.88 -3.66 -5.43
C LEU A 31 3.28 -3.10 -5.66
N ALA A 32 3.72 -3.01 -6.92
CA ALA A 32 5.00 -2.42 -7.29
C ALA A 32 5.04 -0.92 -6.92
N SER A 33 3.94 -0.20 -7.11
CA SER A 33 3.84 1.23 -6.75
C SER A 33 3.91 1.45 -5.24
N ALA A 34 3.21 0.63 -4.46
CA ALA A 34 3.26 0.69 -3.01
C ALA A 34 4.64 0.31 -2.46
N ALA A 35 5.27 -0.75 -3.01
CA ALA A 35 6.62 -1.17 -2.65
C ALA A 35 7.67 -0.07 -2.89
N ARG A 36 7.54 0.70 -3.98
CA ARG A 36 8.41 1.86 -4.23
C ARG A 36 8.27 2.94 -3.16
N GLN A 37 7.06 3.26 -2.70
CA GLN A 37 6.91 4.25 -1.63
C GLN A 37 7.45 3.72 -0.29
N LEU A 38 7.28 2.44 0.01
CA LEU A 38 7.87 1.81 1.18
C LEU A 38 9.41 1.87 1.15
N ASP A 39 10.05 1.63 0.01
CA ASP A 39 11.50 1.79 -0.14
C ASP A 39 11.94 3.23 0.12
N LEU A 40 11.21 4.22 -0.41
CA LEU A 40 11.48 5.63 -0.17
C LEU A 40 11.33 6.00 1.31
N LEU A 41 10.31 5.48 2.01
CA LEU A 41 10.14 5.67 3.45
C LEU A 41 11.32 5.11 4.24
N ARG A 42 11.74 3.87 3.94
CA ARG A 42 12.90 3.23 4.60
C ARG A 42 14.20 4.02 4.42
N ARG A 43 14.34 4.76 3.32
CA ARG A 43 15.54 5.54 2.98
C ARG A 43 15.44 7.02 3.35
N SER A 44 14.29 7.47 3.82
CA SER A 44 14.06 8.87 4.18
C SER A 44 14.89 9.26 5.39
N ARG A 45 15.69 10.33 5.25
CA ARG A 45 16.58 10.86 6.29
C ARG A 45 16.10 12.18 6.91
N CYS A 46 15.02 12.75 6.36
CA CYS A 46 14.42 14.00 6.80
C CYS A 46 12.90 13.92 6.71
N ASP A 47 12.22 14.78 7.46
CA ASP A 47 10.76 14.87 7.54
C ASP A 47 10.11 15.05 6.16
N GLY A 48 10.70 15.88 5.30
CA GLY A 48 10.15 16.16 3.97
C GLY A 48 10.07 14.92 3.07
N ASN A 49 11.15 14.15 2.98
CA ASN A 49 11.17 12.93 2.15
C ASN A 49 10.18 11.88 2.68
N TRP A 50 10.12 11.75 4.00
CA TRP A 50 9.19 10.85 4.67
C TRP A 50 7.74 11.25 4.38
N HIS A 51 7.40 12.52 4.60
CA HIS A 51 6.05 13.04 4.39
C HIS A 51 5.59 12.87 2.95
N VAL A 52 6.45 13.18 1.96
CA VAL A 52 6.10 13.01 0.54
C VAL A 52 5.87 11.54 0.20
N ALA A 53 6.72 10.63 0.66
CA ALA A 53 6.56 9.19 0.39
C ALA A 53 5.29 8.63 1.06
N ALA A 54 5.00 9.01 2.30
CA ALA A 54 3.79 8.60 3.01
C ALA A 54 2.52 9.18 2.37
N MET A 55 2.51 10.46 1.96
CA MET A 55 1.40 11.07 1.23
C MET A 55 1.12 10.37 -0.11
N ARG A 56 2.18 10.00 -0.85
CA ARG A 56 2.05 9.25 -2.11
C ARG A 56 1.49 7.85 -1.88
N LEU A 57 1.92 7.18 -0.81
CA LEU A 57 1.37 5.89 -0.42
C LEU A 57 -0.12 6.00 -0.04
N LYS A 58 -0.48 7.03 0.74
CA LYS A 58 -1.87 7.32 1.12
C LYS A 58 -2.75 7.57 -0.11
N GLY A 59 -2.30 8.40 -1.05
CA GLY A 59 -3.02 8.68 -2.28
C GLY A 59 -3.25 7.42 -3.13
N LEU A 60 -2.22 6.59 -3.27
CA LEU A 60 -2.34 5.29 -3.95
C LEU A 60 -3.36 4.38 -3.27
N ALA A 61 -3.31 4.27 -1.95
CA ALA A 61 -4.26 3.45 -1.19
C ALA A 61 -5.70 3.95 -1.35
N ALA A 62 -5.91 5.27 -1.30
CA ALA A 62 -7.22 5.89 -1.48
C ALA A 62 -7.82 5.62 -2.87
N SER A 63 -7.01 5.70 -3.94
CA SER A 63 -7.48 5.45 -5.31
C SER A 63 -8.01 4.02 -5.53
N PHE A 64 -7.53 3.06 -4.73
CA PHE A 64 -7.91 1.65 -4.84
C PHE A 64 -8.79 1.17 -3.68
N HIS A 65 -9.27 2.08 -2.82
CA HIS A 65 -10.06 1.77 -1.62
C HIS A 65 -9.39 0.72 -0.72
N ALA A 66 -8.06 0.77 -0.61
CA ALA A 66 -7.26 -0.13 0.22
C ALA A 66 -7.11 0.44 1.65
N GLU A 67 -8.15 0.26 2.47
CA GLU A 67 -8.30 0.91 3.77
C GLU A 67 -7.17 0.56 4.76
N GLU A 68 -6.74 -0.70 4.86
CA GLU A 68 -5.61 -1.14 5.68
C GLU A 68 -4.31 -0.41 5.30
N LEU A 69 -4.08 -0.20 4.01
CA LEU A 69 -2.88 0.51 3.53
C LEU A 69 -3.00 2.02 3.74
N LEU A 70 -4.21 2.57 3.60
CA LEU A 70 -4.51 3.97 3.86
C LEU A 70 -4.25 4.30 5.34
N LEU A 71 -4.75 3.47 6.26
CA LEU A 71 -4.50 3.60 7.69
C LEU A 71 -3.02 3.45 8.04
N ALA A 72 -2.31 2.49 7.42
CA ALA A 72 -0.87 2.34 7.61
C ALA A 72 -0.08 3.56 7.12
N ALA A 73 -0.48 4.17 6.00
CA ALA A 73 0.12 5.39 5.48
C ALA A 73 -0.18 6.60 6.38
N ASP A 74 -1.39 6.71 6.93
CA ASP A 74 -1.74 7.74 7.91
C ASP A 74 -0.93 7.63 9.20
N ASN A 75 -0.74 6.42 9.70
CA ASN A 75 0.15 6.17 10.85
C ASN A 75 1.59 6.58 10.54
N ALA A 76 2.09 6.33 9.33
CA ALA A 76 3.40 6.81 8.92
C ALA A 76 3.46 8.35 8.88
N LEU A 77 2.44 9.04 8.35
CA LEU A 77 2.38 10.51 8.36
C LEU A 77 2.40 11.12 9.76
N ALA A 78 1.79 10.43 10.74
CA ALA A 78 1.79 10.84 12.14
C ALA A 78 3.06 10.45 12.91
N SER A 79 3.98 9.70 12.29
CA SER A 79 5.21 9.19 12.91
C SER A 79 6.45 10.00 12.49
N ALA A 80 7.52 9.89 13.28
CA ALA A 80 8.82 10.43 12.92
C ALA A 80 9.45 9.66 11.74
N PRO A 81 10.33 10.29 10.94
CA PRO A 81 11.02 9.60 9.85
C PRO A 81 11.81 8.38 10.32
N GLY A 82 11.66 7.28 9.59
CA GLY A 82 12.36 6.04 9.90
C GLY A 82 11.75 5.25 11.06
N GLU A 83 10.60 5.66 11.60
CA GLU A 83 9.91 4.95 12.70
C GLU A 83 9.69 3.46 12.34
N PRO A 84 10.36 2.53 13.05
CA PRO A 84 10.32 1.11 12.68
C PRO A 84 8.92 0.50 12.76
N ALA A 85 8.07 0.97 13.68
CA ALA A 85 6.71 0.44 13.80
C ALA A 85 5.84 0.80 12.59
N ALA A 86 5.94 2.04 12.09
CA ALA A 86 5.21 2.48 10.90
C ALA A 86 5.64 1.70 9.65
N ILE A 87 6.94 1.49 9.46
CA ILE A 87 7.49 0.71 8.35
C ILE A 87 6.98 -0.74 8.38
N ARG A 88 7.07 -1.41 9.54
CA ARG A 88 6.58 -2.79 9.69
C ARG A 88 5.06 -2.92 9.49
N GLY A 89 4.30 -1.91 9.88
CA GLY A 89 2.86 -1.85 9.64
C GLY A 89 2.55 -1.91 8.14
N ILE A 90 3.21 -1.05 7.35
CA ILE A 90 3.06 -1.03 5.89
C ILE A 90 3.52 -2.36 5.27
N GLU A 91 4.67 -2.90 5.68
CA GLU A 91 5.17 -4.20 5.21
C GLU A 91 4.15 -5.33 5.43
N THR A 92 3.52 -5.35 6.61
CA THR A 92 2.53 -6.36 6.97
C THR A 92 1.32 -6.31 6.05
N VAL A 93 0.81 -5.10 5.76
CA VAL A 93 -0.32 -4.91 4.85
C VAL A 93 0.06 -5.33 3.42
N LEU A 94 1.24 -4.93 2.92
CA LEU A 94 1.69 -5.32 1.58
C LEU A 94 1.94 -6.84 1.47
N ALA A 95 2.40 -7.49 2.53
CA ALA A 95 2.52 -8.94 2.57
C ALA A 95 1.15 -9.62 2.41
N ARG A 96 0.10 -9.12 3.07
CA ARG A 96 -1.29 -9.60 2.90
C ARG A 96 -1.79 -9.43 1.47
N PHE A 97 -1.63 -8.25 0.88
CA PHE A 97 -2.07 -8.01 -0.50
C PHE A 97 -1.32 -8.85 -1.54
N SER A 98 -0.05 -9.13 -1.30
CA SER A 98 0.73 -10.03 -2.17
C SER A 98 0.43 -11.52 -1.96
N GLY A 99 -0.50 -11.88 -1.06
CA GLY A 99 -0.80 -13.28 -0.74
C GLY A 99 0.32 -13.98 0.05
N ARG A 100 1.29 -13.22 0.58
CA ARG A 100 2.44 -13.71 1.36
C ARG A 100 2.22 -13.61 2.87
N ALA A 101 1.00 -13.34 3.33
CA ALA A 101 0.69 -13.38 4.74
C ALA A 101 0.87 -14.81 5.26
N ARG A 102 1.86 -14.98 6.15
CA ARG A 102 2.08 -16.22 6.88
C ARG A 102 0.82 -16.51 7.70
N ALA A 103 0.24 -17.70 7.51
CA ALA A 103 -0.77 -18.27 8.41
C ALA A 103 -0.23 -18.38 9.83
#